data_AF-A0AAD8D7E2-F1
#
_entry.id   AF-A0AAD8D7E2-F1
#
_cell.length_a   1.000
_cell.length_b   1.000
_cell.length_c   1.000
_cell.angle_alpha   90.00
_cell.angle_beta   90.00
_cell.angle_gamma   90.00
#
_symmetry.space_group_name_H-M   'P 1'
#
loop_
_entity.id
_entity.type
_entity.pdbx_description
1 polymer ?
#
loop_
_entity_poly.entity_id
_entity_poly.type
_entity_poly.pdbx_seq_one_letter_code
_entity_poly.pdbx_strand_id
1 'polypeptide(L)'
;MYSSYTSRAMSPSILYTAPLLHCSQPLSKSSYNILNAFCAEENIVQCISYINQEMSSLGFPTIANGSNGKTDLNLVSVLNVMYELLQLWRKSMCTVEDMENRQLKSSSDLDHLHSSHSKVKKQLELCVRENKALQERDRQLQLKNKSLHNCLKNEREEIQKLQNIIASRATQYNHDMKRKEREYGKLKERLHQLLMDKKDKKLAIEVLNYVGRSDGKRSVWKTEKAEARNEGEMYKVLLGDYEHRQKDLMMENAELKKVLQQMKKEMVSILSSQKHGMKERIEDSLEQAVSDYEEDASEHGRENISLELSCEDAREQLTNSIRQQWRRLKNHVEKLDNKASLVQMGAPNEKDLISRDVHEEEIEKLKLEIQQCKDLITNQQQLWQQQLSCPCDDETGALLRDCYLVEEKERLKEEWRLFDEQRKNFERERQNFTEAAIRLGRERKEFEEDRATWLKHQFLNITPFVDRKKPHASKSHSALSTTHQEPNQREAVCKTPA
;
A
#
# COMPACT_ATOMS: atom_id res chain seq x y z
N MET A 1 -8.60 -18.85 -34.08
CA MET A 1 -7.45 -18.97 -35.01
C MET A 1 -6.30 -19.54 -34.20
N TYR A 2 -5.66 -20.61 -34.68
CA TYR A 2 -4.50 -21.22 -34.02
C TYR A 2 -3.26 -20.38 -34.28
N SER A 3 -2.46 -20.11 -33.24
CA SER A 3 -1.10 -19.58 -33.37
C SER A 3 -0.12 -20.58 -32.78
N SER A 4 0.58 -21.29 -33.66
CA SER A 4 1.49 -22.38 -33.30
C SER A 4 2.83 -21.82 -32.82
N TYR A 5 3.13 -21.99 -31.53
CA TYR A 5 4.45 -21.64 -30.99
C TYR A 5 5.50 -22.69 -31.43
N THR A 6 6.32 -22.34 -32.42
CA THR A 6 7.48 -23.15 -32.84
C THR A 6 8.60 -23.03 -31.80
N SER A 7 8.63 -23.96 -30.84
CA SER A 7 9.80 -24.18 -29.98
C SER A 7 10.98 -24.65 -30.82
N ARG A 8 11.91 -23.74 -31.11
CA ARG A 8 13.18 -24.05 -31.78
C ARG A 8 14.12 -24.72 -30.80
N ALA A 9 14.06 -26.04 -30.71
CA ALA A 9 14.99 -26.83 -29.93
C ALA A 9 16.43 -26.59 -30.43
N MET A 10 17.30 -26.06 -29.57
CA MET A 10 18.73 -26.00 -29.82
C MET A 10 19.31 -27.39 -29.60
N SER A 11 19.86 -28.00 -30.65
CA SER A 11 20.50 -29.31 -30.57
C SER A 11 21.67 -29.30 -29.57
N PRO A 12 21.87 -30.35 -28.76
CA PRO A 12 23.08 -30.49 -27.97
C PRO A 12 24.26 -30.62 -28.92
N SER A 13 25.19 -29.66 -28.87
CA SER A 13 26.41 -29.73 -29.67
C SER A 13 27.27 -30.87 -29.17
N ILE A 14 27.53 -31.85 -30.04
CA ILE A 14 28.35 -33.02 -29.74
C ILE A 14 29.76 -32.54 -29.40
N LEU A 15 30.23 -32.87 -28.19
CA LEU A 15 31.61 -32.65 -27.76
C LEU A 15 32.54 -33.55 -28.59
N TYR A 16 33.00 -33.04 -29.73
CA TYR A 16 34.18 -33.59 -30.40
C TYR A 16 35.43 -33.20 -29.61
N THR A 17 35.74 -33.98 -28.58
CA THR A 17 37.08 -34.06 -28.00
C THR A 17 38.04 -34.71 -29.01
N ALA A 18 38.43 -33.95 -30.03
CA ALA A 18 39.64 -34.24 -30.77
C ALA A 18 40.84 -34.16 -29.79
N PRO A 19 41.80 -35.10 -29.84
CA PRO A 19 43.00 -34.98 -29.01
C PRO A 19 43.81 -33.79 -29.51
N LEU A 20 43.79 -32.69 -28.75
CA LEU A 20 44.77 -31.62 -28.88
C LEU A 20 46.15 -32.21 -28.57
N LEU A 21 46.94 -32.45 -29.62
CA LEU A 21 48.37 -32.69 -29.50
C LEU A 21 49.03 -31.37 -29.06
N HIS A 22 48.93 -31.06 -27.77
CA HIS A 22 49.74 -30.04 -27.12
C HIS A 22 51.21 -30.45 -27.21
N CYS A 23 51.91 -29.98 -28.25
CA CYS A 23 53.36 -29.96 -28.29
C CYS A 23 53.90 -28.69 -27.61
N SER A 24 53.33 -28.33 -26.46
CA SER A 24 53.82 -27.26 -25.59
C SER A 24 54.84 -27.83 -24.61
N GLN A 25 55.91 -28.44 -25.14
CA GLN A 25 57.14 -28.59 -24.36
C GLN A 25 57.95 -27.30 -24.53
N PRO A 26 58.30 -26.57 -23.44
CA PRO A 26 59.32 -25.56 -23.55
C PRO A 26 60.60 -26.23 -24.06
N LEU A 27 61.36 -25.55 -24.91
CA LEU A 27 62.65 -25.99 -25.43
C LEU A 27 63.62 -26.24 -24.26
N SER A 28 63.56 -27.45 -23.70
CA SER A 28 64.54 -27.98 -22.77
C SER A 28 65.88 -27.91 -23.46
N LYS A 29 66.88 -27.30 -22.80
CA LYS A 29 68.23 -27.19 -23.34
C LYS A 29 68.77 -28.59 -23.57
N SER A 30 68.73 -29.05 -24.82
CA SER A 30 69.17 -30.39 -25.20
C SER A 30 70.67 -30.52 -25.02
N SER A 31 71.10 -30.97 -23.85
CA SER A 31 72.45 -31.48 -23.62
C SER A 31 72.62 -32.75 -24.47
N TYR A 32 73.43 -32.64 -25.52
CA TYR A 32 73.68 -33.71 -26.48
C TYR A 32 74.31 -34.93 -25.78
N ASN A 33 73.50 -35.97 -25.54
CA ASN A 33 73.97 -37.23 -24.97
C ASN A 33 74.52 -38.14 -26.07
N ILE A 34 75.85 -38.26 -26.11
CA ILE A 34 76.59 -39.04 -27.12
C ILE A 34 76.13 -40.52 -27.18
N LEU A 35 75.65 -41.07 -26.06
CA LEU A 35 75.13 -42.44 -25.97
C LEU A 35 73.82 -42.69 -26.75
N ASN A 36 73.10 -41.64 -27.15
CA ASN A 36 71.87 -41.73 -27.96
C ASN A 36 72.07 -41.08 -29.35
N ALA A 37 73.28 -41.13 -29.90
CA ALA A 37 73.55 -40.59 -31.23
C ALA A 37 72.75 -41.33 -32.32
N PHE A 38 72.03 -40.58 -33.17
CA PHE A 38 71.23 -41.14 -34.27
C PHE A 38 72.09 -41.86 -35.33
N CYS A 39 73.32 -41.40 -35.55
CA CYS A 39 74.25 -41.94 -36.54
C CYS A 39 75.58 -42.33 -35.85
N ALA A 40 76.08 -43.50 -36.19
CA ALA A 40 77.35 -44.08 -35.80
C ALA A 40 78.05 -44.65 -37.05
N GLU A 41 79.29 -45.13 -36.92
CA GLU A 41 80.10 -45.55 -38.07
C GLU A 41 79.54 -46.82 -38.74
N GLU A 42 78.94 -47.70 -37.94
CA GLU A 42 78.32 -48.96 -38.34
C GLU A 42 76.95 -48.84 -39.03
N ASN A 43 76.24 -47.71 -38.89
CA ASN A 43 74.88 -47.52 -39.40
C ASN A 43 74.71 -46.36 -40.41
N ILE A 44 75.82 -45.69 -40.77
CA ILE A 44 75.83 -44.47 -41.59
C ILE A 44 75.10 -44.61 -42.93
N VAL A 45 75.19 -45.75 -43.60
CA VAL A 45 74.52 -45.98 -44.90
C VAL A 45 72.99 -46.06 -44.73
N GLN A 46 72.52 -46.73 -43.68
CA GLN A 46 71.12 -46.83 -43.32
C GLN A 46 70.58 -45.45 -42.88
N CYS A 47 71.35 -44.70 -42.08
CA CYS A 47 71.00 -43.34 -41.67
C CYS A 47 70.88 -42.38 -42.86
N ILE A 48 71.80 -42.43 -43.83
CA ILE A 48 71.72 -41.63 -45.07
C ILE A 48 70.48 -42.03 -45.90
N SER A 49 70.18 -43.33 -46.00
CA SER A 49 68.99 -43.82 -46.71
C SER A 49 67.69 -43.33 -46.04
N TYR A 50 67.60 -43.42 -44.72
CA TYR A 50 66.47 -42.94 -43.93
C TYR A 50 66.29 -41.42 -44.05
N ILE A 51 67.37 -40.65 -43.88
CA ILE A 51 67.32 -39.18 -44.06
C ILE A 51 66.88 -38.85 -45.49
N ASN A 52 67.44 -39.48 -46.53
CA ASN A 52 67.00 -39.25 -47.91
C ASN A 52 65.51 -39.55 -48.12
N GLN A 53 64.97 -40.58 -47.47
CA GLN A 53 63.55 -40.92 -47.50
C GLN A 53 62.68 -39.85 -46.83
N GLU A 54 63.05 -39.39 -45.62
CA GLU A 54 62.31 -38.33 -44.91
C GLU A 54 62.47 -36.94 -45.55
N MET A 55 63.63 -36.63 -46.11
CA MET A 55 63.81 -35.43 -46.92
C MET A 55 62.87 -35.46 -48.12
N SER A 56 62.79 -36.60 -48.82
CA SER A 56 61.89 -36.78 -49.97
C SER A 56 60.42 -36.74 -49.59
N SER A 57 60.03 -37.29 -48.42
CA SER A 57 58.64 -37.25 -47.92
C SER A 57 58.18 -35.82 -47.60
N LEU A 58 59.12 -34.97 -47.14
CA LEU A 58 58.94 -33.55 -46.89
C LEU A 58 59.15 -32.66 -48.16
N GLY A 59 59.45 -33.25 -49.32
CA GLY A 59 59.61 -32.55 -50.60
C GLY A 59 60.99 -31.93 -50.87
N PHE A 60 62.01 -32.28 -50.10
CA PHE A 60 63.39 -31.80 -50.25
C PHE A 60 64.27 -32.74 -51.08
N PRO A 61 65.32 -32.22 -51.75
CA PRO A 61 66.26 -33.04 -52.52
C PRO A 61 67.13 -33.93 -51.64
N THR A 62 67.60 -35.05 -52.20
CA THR A 62 68.49 -36.00 -51.53
C THR A 62 69.87 -35.41 -51.22
N ILE A 63 70.40 -35.74 -50.04
CA ILE A 63 71.68 -35.23 -49.53
C ILE A 63 72.90 -36.01 -50.05
N ALA A 64 72.69 -37.23 -50.55
CA ALA A 64 73.71 -38.08 -51.16
C ALA A 64 73.17 -38.69 -52.46
N ASN A 65 73.95 -38.62 -53.53
CA ASN A 65 73.62 -39.26 -54.81
C ASN A 65 74.53 -40.48 -55.03
N GLY A 66 73.97 -41.67 -54.82
CA GLY A 66 74.69 -42.93 -54.99
C GLY A 66 74.80 -43.35 -56.46
N SER A 67 75.84 -42.89 -57.18
CA SER A 67 76.30 -43.54 -58.41
C SER A 67 77.62 -44.24 -58.18
N ASN A 68 77.66 -45.56 -58.44
CA ASN A 68 78.87 -46.41 -58.42
C ASN A 68 79.47 -46.71 -57.04
N GLY A 69 78.63 -47.04 -56.04
CA GLY A 69 79.07 -47.74 -54.82
C GLY A 69 79.87 -46.93 -53.80
N LYS A 70 80.06 -45.63 -54.06
CA LYS A 70 80.68 -44.68 -53.12
C LYS A 70 79.65 -43.61 -52.75
N THR A 71 79.35 -43.48 -51.46
CA THR A 71 78.38 -42.50 -50.95
C THR A 71 79.02 -41.13 -50.82
N ASP A 72 79.25 -40.47 -51.96
CA ASP A 72 79.79 -39.11 -51.98
C ASP A 72 78.67 -38.12 -51.56
N LEU A 73 78.80 -37.60 -50.33
CA LEU A 73 77.90 -36.59 -49.77
C LEU A 73 78.10 -35.25 -50.48
N ASN A 74 77.03 -34.68 -51.05
CA ASN A 74 77.10 -33.34 -51.60
C ASN A 74 76.91 -32.33 -50.46
N LEU A 75 78.02 -31.81 -49.92
CA LEU A 75 78.02 -30.85 -48.82
C LEU A 75 77.15 -29.61 -49.12
N VAL A 76 77.07 -29.15 -50.37
CA VAL A 76 76.23 -28.01 -50.76
C VAL A 76 74.75 -28.38 -50.68
N SER A 77 74.37 -29.57 -51.15
CA SER A 77 73.00 -30.09 -50.97
C SER A 77 72.66 -30.24 -49.48
N VAL A 78 73.56 -30.81 -48.67
CA VAL A 78 73.38 -30.96 -47.21
C VAL A 78 73.13 -29.60 -46.55
N LEU A 79 73.99 -28.62 -46.80
CA LEU A 79 73.88 -27.30 -46.16
C LEU A 79 72.64 -26.53 -46.61
N ASN A 80 72.26 -26.60 -47.89
CA ASN A 80 71.03 -25.99 -48.39
C ASN A 80 69.78 -26.66 -47.81
N VAL A 81 69.76 -28.00 -47.75
CA VAL A 81 68.66 -28.76 -47.14
C VAL A 81 68.54 -28.45 -45.64
N MET A 82 69.65 -28.37 -44.91
CA MET A 82 69.65 -27.94 -43.50
C MET A 82 69.16 -26.50 -43.32
N TYR A 83 69.54 -25.58 -44.22
CA TYR A 83 69.04 -24.20 -44.20
C TYR A 83 67.53 -24.15 -44.43
N GLU A 84 67.01 -24.84 -45.44
CA GLU A 84 65.58 -24.88 -45.73
C GLU A 84 64.78 -25.56 -44.62
N LEU A 85 65.29 -26.64 -44.00
CA LEU A 85 64.71 -27.23 -42.79
C LEU A 85 64.64 -26.23 -41.63
N LEU A 86 65.70 -25.45 -41.39
CA LEU A 86 65.71 -24.40 -40.36
C LEU A 86 64.72 -23.27 -40.67
N GLN A 87 64.53 -22.90 -41.94
CA GLN A 87 63.52 -21.92 -42.35
C GLN A 87 62.10 -22.48 -42.21
N LEU A 88 61.87 -23.73 -42.60
CA LEU A 88 60.59 -24.42 -42.43
C LEU A 88 60.24 -24.55 -40.94
N TRP A 89 61.20 -24.93 -40.10
CA TRP A 89 61.02 -25.01 -38.65
C TRP A 89 60.67 -23.64 -38.05
N ARG A 90 61.40 -22.57 -38.40
CA ARG A 90 61.09 -21.20 -37.94
C ARG A 90 59.69 -20.73 -38.38
N LYS A 91 59.32 -20.98 -39.63
CA LYS A 91 57.97 -20.69 -40.15
C LYS A 91 56.90 -21.49 -39.40
N SER A 92 57.13 -22.78 -39.18
CA SER A 92 56.23 -23.67 -38.45
C SER A 92 56.01 -23.17 -37.01
N MET A 93 57.08 -22.87 -36.27
CA MET A 93 57.00 -22.30 -34.92
C MET A 93 56.20 -20.99 -34.89
N CYS A 94 56.46 -20.07 -35.83
CA CYS A 94 55.69 -18.83 -35.96
C CYS A 94 54.20 -19.09 -36.23
N THR A 95 53.87 -20.05 -37.11
CA THR A 95 52.46 -20.38 -37.39
C THR A 95 51.76 -21.05 -36.21
N VAL A 96 52.48 -21.80 -35.38
CA VAL A 96 51.95 -22.40 -34.14
C VAL A 96 51.67 -21.29 -33.12
N GLU A 97 52.62 -20.38 -32.90
CA GLU A 97 52.45 -19.22 -32.03
C GLU A 97 51.29 -18.31 -32.48
N ASP A 98 51.15 -18.05 -33.79
CA ASP A 98 50.01 -17.33 -34.37
C ASP A 98 48.66 -18.05 -34.16
N MET A 99 48.65 -19.38 -34.12
CA MET A 99 47.44 -20.18 -33.85
C MET A 99 47.10 -20.19 -32.36
N GLU A 100 48.08 -20.33 -31.48
CA GLU A 100 47.91 -20.24 -30.02
C GLU A 100 47.41 -18.85 -29.60
N ASN A 101 47.99 -17.78 -30.14
CA ASN A 101 47.52 -16.40 -29.92
C ASN A 101 46.08 -16.19 -30.38
N ARG A 102 45.70 -16.75 -31.55
CA ARG A 102 44.31 -16.71 -32.03
C ARG A 102 43.36 -17.52 -31.15
N GLN A 103 43.79 -18.68 -30.65
CA GLN A 103 43.01 -19.52 -29.73
C GLN A 103 42.77 -18.80 -28.39
N LEU A 104 43.82 -18.20 -27.80
CA LEU A 104 43.70 -17.42 -26.56
C LEU A 104 42.74 -16.24 -26.73
N LYS A 105 42.86 -15.49 -27.84
CA LYS A 105 41.95 -14.38 -28.15
C LYS A 105 40.49 -14.87 -28.28
N SER A 106 40.26 -15.92 -29.07
CA SER A 106 38.92 -16.49 -29.26
C SER A 106 38.33 -17.06 -27.96
N SER A 107 39.16 -17.58 -27.04
CA SER A 107 38.71 -18.01 -25.72
C SER A 107 38.23 -16.83 -24.88
N SER A 108 39.03 -15.76 -24.82
CA SER A 108 38.67 -14.53 -24.09
C SER A 108 37.38 -13.91 -24.62
N ASP A 109 37.22 -13.85 -25.94
CA ASP A 109 36.00 -13.33 -26.58
C ASP A 109 34.77 -14.20 -26.23
N LEU A 110 34.93 -15.53 -26.15
CA LEU A 110 33.86 -16.46 -25.75
C LEU A 110 33.50 -16.27 -24.27
N ASP A 111 34.48 -16.14 -23.37
CA ASP A 111 34.26 -15.89 -21.94
C ASP A 111 33.56 -14.55 -21.68
N HIS A 112 33.93 -13.50 -22.43
CA HIS A 112 33.24 -12.20 -22.40
C HIS A 112 31.79 -12.33 -22.88
N LEU A 113 31.56 -13.03 -24.01
CA LEU A 113 30.22 -13.25 -24.55
C LEU A 113 29.34 -14.07 -23.60
N HIS A 114 29.89 -15.13 -23.00
CA HIS A 114 29.20 -15.97 -22.02
C HIS A 114 28.84 -15.19 -20.73
N SER A 115 29.76 -14.34 -20.27
CA SER A 115 29.54 -13.44 -19.13
C SER A 115 28.46 -12.40 -19.42
N SER A 116 28.47 -11.80 -20.61
CA SER A 116 27.46 -10.83 -21.07
C SER A 116 26.08 -11.48 -21.20
N HIS A 117 26.00 -12.62 -21.89
CA HIS A 117 24.78 -13.42 -22.03
C HIS A 117 24.19 -13.81 -20.66
N SER A 118 25.04 -14.21 -19.71
CA SER A 118 24.60 -14.56 -18.35
C SER A 118 24.06 -13.36 -17.56
N LYS A 119 24.58 -12.15 -17.77
CA LYS A 119 24.03 -10.91 -17.17
C LYS A 119 22.66 -10.57 -17.77
N VAL A 120 22.55 -10.55 -19.10
CA VAL A 120 21.29 -10.26 -19.81
C VAL A 120 20.21 -11.29 -19.48
N LYS A 121 20.55 -12.59 -19.40
CA LYS A 121 19.63 -13.64 -18.98
C LYS A 121 19.07 -13.40 -17.57
N LYS A 122 19.93 -13.04 -16.60
CA LYS A 122 19.48 -12.72 -15.23
C LYS A 122 18.54 -11.50 -15.20
N GLN A 123 18.85 -10.45 -15.97
CA GLN A 123 17.98 -9.27 -16.10
C GLN A 123 16.63 -9.62 -16.74
N LEU A 124 16.62 -10.44 -17.80
CA LEU A 124 15.40 -10.94 -18.44
C LEU A 124 14.54 -11.73 -17.44
N GLU A 125 15.13 -12.65 -16.68
CA GLU A 125 14.40 -13.41 -15.66
C GLU A 125 13.83 -12.51 -14.56
N LEU A 126 14.55 -11.46 -14.14
CA LEU A 126 14.06 -10.48 -13.16
C LEU A 126 12.85 -9.71 -13.72
N CYS A 127 12.98 -9.15 -14.93
CA CYS A 127 11.90 -8.45 -15.62
C CYS A 127 10.67 -9.34 -15.83
N VAL A 128 10.85 -10.63 -16.17
CA VAL A 128 9.74 -11.59 -16.30
C VAL A 128 9.05 -11.88 -14.96
N ARG A 129 9.78 -11.94 -13.84
CA ARG A 129 9.17 -12.08 -12.50
C ARG A 129 8.38 -10.83 -12.10
N GLU A 130 8.96 -9.65 -12.35
CA GLU A 130 8.31 -8.36 -12.07
C GLU A 130 7.05 -8.16 -12.91
N ASN A 131 7.10 -8.46 -14.21
CA ASN A 131 5.95 -8.38 -15.11
C ASN A 131 4.79 -9.27 -14.63
N LYS A 132 5.06 -10.51 -14.19
CA LYS A 132 4.06 -11.40 -13.59
C LYS A 132 3.46 -10.82 -12.31
N ALA A 133 4.27 -10.19 -11.45
CA ALA A 133 3.78 -9.55 -10.23
C ALA A 133 2.90 -8.32 -10.53
N LEU A 134 3.24 -7.54 -11.56
CA LEU A 134 2.42 -6.43 -12.05
C LEU A 134 1.10 -6.92 -12.67
N GLN A 135 1.12 -7.98 -13.47
CA GLN A 135 -0.08 -8.60 -14.06
C GLN A 135 -1.06 -9.09 -12.99
N GLU A 136 -0.57 -9.74 -11.92
CA GLU A 136 -1.43 -10.16 -10.81
C GLU A 136 -2.00 -8.96 -10.03
N ARG A 137 -1.20 -7.89 -9.84
CA ARG A 137 -1.65 -6.65 -9.19
C ARG A 137 -2.75 -5.97 -10.01
N ASP A 138 -2.59 -5.90 -11.34
CA ASP A 138 -3.61 -5.37 -12.25
C ASP A 138 -4.89 -6.21 -12.19
N ARG A 139 -4.78 -7.54 -12.25
CA ARG A 139 -5.93 -8.45 -12.10
C ARG A 139 -6.71 -8.20 -10.79
N GLN A 140 -6.02 -7.97 -9.68
CA GLN A 140 -6.65 -7.63 -8.40
C GLN A 140 -7.34 -6.25 -8.44
N LEU A 141 -6.72 -5.25 -9.04
CA LEU A 141 -7.32 -3.92 -9.22
C LEU A 141 -8.55 -3.96 -10.13
N GLN A 142 -8.51 -4.73 -11.23
CA GLN A 142 -9.67 -4.96 -12.11
C GLN A 142 -10.84 -5.61 -11.36
N LEU A 143 -10.58 -6.61 -10.50
CA LEU A 143 -11.63 -7.22 -9.67
C LEU A 143 -12.20 -6.24 -8.65
N LYS A 144 -11.36 -5.45 -7.98
CA LYS A 144 -11.81 -4.41 -7.05
C LYS A 144 -12.66 -3.35 -7.77
N ASN A 145 -12.26 -2.93 -8.96
CA ASN A 145 -13.00 -1.95 -9.77
C ASN A 145 -14.38 -2.52 -10.19
N LYS A 146 -14.44 -3.77 -10.67
CA LYS A 146 -15.73 -4.46 -10.96
C LYS A 146 -16.64 -4.54 -9.73
N SER A 147 -16.09 -4.85 -8.55
CA SER A 147 -16.86 -4.86 -7.29
C SER A 147 -17.42 -3.48 -6.93
N LEU A 148 -16.59 -2.43 -6.99
CA LEU A 148 -17.01 -1.05 -6.75
C LEU A 148 -18.05 -0.56 -7.77
N HIS A 149 -17.91 -0.93 -9.04
CA HIS A 149 -18.88 -0.61 -10.09
C HIS A 149 -20.25 -1.25 -9.81
N ASN A 150 -20.28 -2.52 -9.39
CA ASN A 150 -21.51 -3.19 -8.98
C ASN A 150 -22.14 -2.54 -7.74
N CYS A 151 -21.34 -2.15 -6.75
CA CYS A 151 -21.82 -1.42 -5.57
C CYS A 151 -22.45 -0.07 -5.97
N LEU A 152 -21.75 0.74 -6.77
CA LEU A 152 -22.28 2.00 -7.30
C LEU A 152 -23.56 1.83 -8.13
N LYS A 153 -23.69 0.73 -8.88
CA LYS A 153 -24.92 0.40 -9.59
C LYS A 153 -26.07 0.11 -8.63
N ASN A 154 -25.85 -0.71 -7.61
CA ASN A 154 -26.87 -1.03 -6.60
C ASN A 154 -27.33 0.22 -5.83
N GLU A 155 -26.41 1.09 -5.42
CA GLU A 155 -26.72 2.36 -4.76
C GLU A 155 -27.55 3.29 -5.67
N ARG A 156 -27.23 3.37 -6.97
CA ARG A 156 -28.03 4.13 -7.95
C ARG A 156 -29.45 3.57 -8.08
N GLU A 157 -29.60 2.25 -8.13
CA GLU A 157 -30.90 1.59 -8.19
C GLU A 157 -31.72 1.84 -6.91
N GLU A 158 -31.09 1.85 -5.73
CA GLU A 158 -31.77 2.16 -4.47
C GLU A 158 -32.16 3.63 -4.36
N ILE A 159 -31.28 4.56 -4.73
CA ILE A 159 -31.61 6.00 -4.84
C ILE A 159 -32.81 6.19 -5.78
N GLN A 160 -32.85 5.50 -6.92
CA GLN A 160 -33.99 5.59 -7.85
C GLN A 160 -35.30 5.06 -7.24
N LYS A 161 -35.27 3.96 -6.48
CA LYS A 161 -36.43 3.46 -5.73
C LYS A 161 -36.91 4.48 -4.70
N LEU A 162 -35.99 5.02 -3.90
CA LEU A 162 -36.30 6.03 -2.88
C LEU A 162 -36.87 7.31 -3.49
N GLN A 163 -36.33 7.78 -4.61
CA GLN A 163 -36.89 8.91 -5.37
C GLN A 163 -38.33 8.63 -5.83
N ASN A 164 -38.62 7.43 -6.33
CA ASN A 164 -39.96 7.03 -6.75
C ASN A 164 -40.95 6.95 -5.56
N ILE A 165 -40.48 6.50 -4.39
CA ILE A 165 -41.25 6.49 -3.14
C ILE A 165 -41.53 7.93 -2.66
N ILE A 166 -40.54 8.83 -2.71
CA ILE A 166 -40.72 10.24 -2.35
C ILE A 166 -41.70 10.93 -3.30
N ALA A 167 -41.56 10.72 -4.61
CA ALA A 167 -42.45 11.30 -5.62
C ALA A 167 -43.90 10.81 -5.46
N SER A 168 -44.12 9.50 -5.34
CA SER A 168 -45.46 8.94 -5.10
C SER A 168 -46.07 9.46 -3.79
N ARG A 169 -45.31 9.49 -2.70
CA ARG A 169 -45.76 10.06 -1.41
C ARG A 169 -46.09 11.55 -1.49
N ALA A 170 -45.34 12.33 -2.27
CA ALA A 170 -45.65 13.74 -2.53
C ALA A 170 -46.97 13.90 -3.33
N THR A 171 -47.25 13.03 -4.31
CA THR A 171 -48.56 13.05 -5.00
C THR A 171 -49.72 12.68 -4.06
N GLN A 172 -49.53 11.71 -3.17
CA GLN A 172 -50.53 11.32 -2.17
C GLN A 172 -50.83 12.46 -1.20
N TYR A 173 -49.81 13.11 -0.63
CA TYR A 173 -50.00 14.27 0.24
C TYR A 173 -50.71 15.43 -0.48
N ASN A 174 -50.38 15.70 -1.75
CA ASN A 174 -51.10 16.71 -2.54
C ASN A 174 -52.58 16.37 -2.73
N HIS A 175 -52.91 15.09 -2.98
CA HIS A 175 -54.30 14.66 -3.11
C HIS A 175 -55.07 14.81 -1.79
N ASP A 176 -54.47 14.40 -0.67
CA ASP A 176 -55.11 14.46 0.65
C ASP A 176 -55.23 15.90 1.17
N MET A 177 -54.25 16.76 0.88
CA MET A 177 -54.35 18.21 1.13
C MET A 177 -55.53 18.81 0.37
N LYS A 178 -55.63 18.56 -0.95
CA LYS A 178 -56.77 18.99 -1.76
C LYS A 178 -58.10 18.44 -1.28
N ARG A 179 -58.13 17.24 -0.66
CA ARG A 179 -59.35 16.69 -0.01
C ARG A 179 -59.69 17.51 1.22
N LYS A 180 -58.72 17.82 2.08
CA LYS A 180 -58.90 18.63 3.30
C LYS A 180 -59.30 20.07 3.01
N GLU A 181 -58.74 20.70 1.98
CA GLU A 181 -59.15 22.02 1.50
C GLU A 181 -60.63 22.03 1.08
N ARG A 182 -61.08 21.00 0.33
CA ARG A 182 -62.49 20.84 -0.06
C ARG A 182 -63.42 20.58 1.14
N GLU A 183 -62.98 19.83 2.14
CA GLU A 183 -63.73 19.62 3.39
C GLU A 183 -63.83 20.92 4.20
N TYR A 184 -62.73 21.67 4.31
CA TYR A 184 -62.68 22.97 4.98
C TYR A 184 -63.54 24.02 4.28
N GLY A 185 -63.52 24.07 2.94
CA GLY A 185 -64.40 24.92 2.13
C GLY A 185 -65.88 24.67 2.45
N LYS A 186 -66.32 23.41 2.40
CA LYS A 186 -67.70 23.02 2.77
C LYS A 186 -68.06 23.36 4.21
N LEU A 187 -67.12 23.25 5.15
CA LEU A 187 -67.33 23.63 6.54
C LEU A 187 -67.46 25.15 6.69
N LYS A 188 -66.63 25.91 5.98
CA LYS A 188 -66.67 27.38 5.92
C LYS A 188 -67.99 27.86 5.32
N GLU A 189 -68.45 27.27 4.21
CA GLU A 189 -69.77 27.54 3.61
C GLU A 189 -70.92 27.32 4.60
N ARG A 190 -70.95 26.14 5.27
CA ARG A 190 -71.95 25.85 6.31
C ARG A 190 -71.92 26.84 7.46
N LEU A 191 -70.73 27.28 7.90
CA LEU A 191 -70.59 28.29 8.94
C LEU A 191 -71.12 29.66 8.48
N HIS A 192 -70.85 30.06 7.23
CA HIS A 192 -71.38 31.31 6.68
C HIS A 192 -72.91 31.24 6.56
N GLN A 193 -73.47 30.12 6.09
CA GLN A 193 -74.92 29.90 6.07
C GLN A 193 -75.53 30.06 7.48
N LEU A 194 -74.98 29.37 8.49
CA LEU A 194 -75.45 29.50 9.88
C LEU A 194 -75.31 30.91 10.46
N LEU A 195 -74.36 31.73 9.98
CA LEU A 195 -74.21 33.12 10.39
C LEU A 195 -75.20 34.06 9.67
N MET A 196 -75.57 33.76 8.42
CA MET A 196 -76.61 34.49 7.70
C MET A 196 -78.01 34.13 8.22
N ASP A 197 -78.32 32.84 8.39
CA ASP A 197 -79.60 32.37 8.94
C ASP A 197 -79.92 32.91 10.35
N LYS A 198 -78.87 33.21 11.13
CA LYS A 198 -78.96 33.86 12.45
C LYS A 198 -79.23 35.36 12.40
N LYS A 199 -78.99 36.02 11.27
CA LYS A 199 -79.20 37.47 11.12
C LYS A 199 -80.66 37.82 10.84
N ASP A 200 -81.38 36.91 10.18
CA ASP A 200 -82.80 37.08 9.82
C ASP A 200 -83.79 36.54 10.88
N LYS A 201 -83.30 35.79 11.88
CA LYS A 201 -84.13 35.25 12.97
C LYS A 201 -83.85 35.94 14.30
N LYS A 202 -84.75 36.84 14.70
CA LYS A 202 -84.76 37.47 16.03
C LYS A 202 -84.70 36.41 17.14
N LEU A 203 -83.62 36.47 17.94
CA LEU A 203 -83.48 36.01 19.33
C LEU A 203 -84.54 35.00 19.83
N ALA A 204 -84.36 33.73 19.49
CA ALA A 204 -84.93 32.62 20.23
C ALA A 204 -83.77 31.73 20.71
N ILE A 205 -83.61 31.60 22.03
CA ILE A 205 -82.67 30.63 22.62
C ILE A 205 -83.38 29.28 22.66
N GLU A 206 -83.34 28.55 21.54
CA GLU A 206 -83.65 27.12 21.55
C GLU A 206 -82.39 26.34 21.90
N VAL A 207 -82.28 25.90 23.15
CA VAL A 207 -81.33 24.85 23.56
C VAL A 207 -81.87 23.51 23.08
N LEU A 208 -81.85 23.29 21.76
CA LEU A 208 -82.17 22.00 21.18
C LEU A 208 -80.95 21.07 21.32
N ASN A 209 -80.87 20.44 22.49
CA ASN A 209 -79.86 19.45 22.82
C ASN A 209 -79.90 18.28 21.83
N TYR A 210 -78.91 18.19 20.95
CA TYR A 210 -78.09 16.98 20.81
C TYR A 210 -76.66 17.35 20.43
N VAL A 211 -75.75 17.33 21.41
CA VAL A 211 -74.30 17.26 21.16
C VAL A 211 -73.95 15.82 20.74
N GLY A 212 -74.42 15.45 19.53
CA GLY A 212 -74.10 14.20 18.86
C GLY A 212 -73.14 14.48 17.71
N ARG A 213 -71.91 13.94 17.77
CA ARG A 213 -70.99 13.96 16.63
C ARG A 213 -71.58 13.08 15.52
N SER A 214 -71.33 13.41 14.26
CA SER A 214 -71.85 12.68 13.08
C SER A 214 -71.33 11.24 12.88
N ASP A 215 -70.57 10.70 13.85
CA ASP A 215 -70.09 9.31 13.93
C ASP A 215 -70.85 8.50 15.00
N GLY A 216 -71.89 9.07 15.64
CA GLY A 216 -72.70 8.38 16.66
C GLY A 216 -72.00 8.10 18.00
N LYS A 217 -70.68 8.24 18.06
CA LYS A 217 -69.88 8.04 19.28
C LYS A 217 -69.84 9.29 20.14
N ARG A 218 -70.31 9.15 21.40
CA ARG A 218 -70.21 10.18 22.44
C ARG A 218 -68.74 10.53 22.67
N SER A 219 -68.42 11.82 22.82
CA SER A 219 -67.11 12.22 23.34
C SER A 219 -66.98 11.71 24.77
N VAL A 220 -66.17 10.67 24.96
CA VAL A 220 -65.78 10.21 26.29
C VAL A 220 -64.95 11.34 26.91
N TRP A 221 -65.54 12.03 27.89
CA TRP A 221 -64.82 12.95 28.76
C TRP A 221 -63.60 12.21 29.31
N LYS A 222 -62.45 12.88 29.45
CA LYS A 222 -61.28 12.33 30.16
C LYS A 222 -61.77 11.74 31.49
N THR A 223 -61.83 10.42 31.51
CA THR A 223 -62.31 9.62 32.62
C THR A 223 -61.11 8.83 33.07
N GLU A 224 -60.97 8.62 34.37
CA GLU A 224 -59.84 7.91 34.96
C GLU A 224 -59.55 6.57 34.26
N LYS A 225 -60.60 5.83 33.84
CA LYS A 225 -60.47 4.59 33.03
C LYS A 225 -59.93 4.77 31.62
N ALA A 226 -60.15 5.92 30.98
CA ALA A 226 -59.62 6.23 29.66
C ALA A 226 -58.18 6.76 29.74
N GLU A 227 -57.84 7.54 30.77
CA GLU A 227 -56.47 7.98 31.02
C GLU A 227 -55.59 6.81 31.48
N ALA A 228 -56.04 5.99 32.44
CA ALA A 228 -55.35 4.76 32.82
C ALA A 228 -55.16 3.76 31.64
N ARG A 229 -56.08 3.76 30.66
CA ARG A 229 -55.90 2.97 29.43
C ARG A 229 -54.83 3.56 28.52
N ASN A 230 -54.85 4.87 28.30
CA ASN A 230 -53.84 5.56 27.48
C ASN A 230 -52.45 5.49 28.13
N GLU A 231 -52.37 5.59 29.45
CA GLU A 231 -51.16 5.38 30.25
C GLU A 231 -50.70 3.92 30.16
N GLY A 232 -51.61 2.94 30.26
CA GLY A 232 -51.28 1.53 30.03
C GLY A 232 -50.75 1.25 28.62
N GLU A 233 -51.32 1.88 27.59
CA GLU A 233 -50.82 1.80 26.21
C GLU A 233 -49.45 2.50 26.07
N MET A 234 -49.22 3.63 26.76
CA MET A 234 -47.93 4.32 26.82
C MET A 234 -46.85 3.50 27.55
N TYR A 235 -47.14 2.93 28.72
CA TYR A 235 -46.24 2.04 29.46
C TYR A 235 -45.91 0.80 28.64
N LYS A 236 -46.87 0.26 27.87
CA LYS A 236 -46.65 -0.87 26.97
C LYS A 236 -45.70 -0.52 25.82
N VAL A 237 -45.80 0.67 25.23
CA VAL A 237 -44.84 1.15 24.22
C VAL A 237 -43.46 1.32 24.85
N LEU A 238 -43.37 1.99 26.00
CA LEU A 238 -42.09 2.23 26.70
C LEU A 238 -41.39 0.92 27.10
N LEU A 239 -42.13 -0.06 27.63
CA LEU A 239 -41.61 -1.41 27.90
C LEU A 239 -41.16 -2.11 26.62
N GLY A 240 -41.92 -1.99 25.53
CA GLY A 240 -41.53 -2.48 24.21
C GLY A 240 -40.21 -1.88 23.72
N ASP A 241 -40.00 -0.58 23.87
CA ASP A 241 -38.75 0.10 23.49
C ASP A 241 -37.57 -0.36 24.35
N TYR A 242 -37.77 -0.57 25.67
CA TYR A 242 -36.76 -1.15 26.55
C TYR A 242 -36.42 -2.60 26.18
N GLU A 243 -37.42 -3.44 25.86
CA GLU A 243 -37.21 -4.82 25.41
C GLU A 243 -36.44 -4.89 24.07
N HIS A 244 -36.74 -4.01 23.12
CA HIS A 244 -35.99 -3.92 21.86
C HIS A 244 -34.55 -3.49 22.13
N ARG A 245 -34.34 -2.41 22.91
CA ARG A 245 -32.99 -1.95 23.23
C ARG A 245 -32.17 -2.96 24.04
N GLN A 246 -32.81 -3.77 24.89
CA GLN A 246 -32.17 -4.88 25.56
C GLN A 246 -31.74 -5.98 24.58
N LYS A 247 -32.58 -6.33 23.60
CA LYS A 247 -32.22 -7.29 22.53
C LYS A 247 -31.06 -6.78 21.68
N ASP A 248 -31.09 -5.51 21.27
CA ASP A 248 -30.02 -4.87 20.51
C ASP A 248 -28.68 -4.92 21.27
N LEU A 249 -28.69 -4.53 22.56
CA LEU A 249 -27.51 -4.63 23.42
C LEU A 249 -27.01 -6.07 23.62
N MET A 250 -27.91 -7.07 23.68
CA MET A 250 -27.51 -8.48 23.74
C MET A 250 -26.87 -8.97 22.44
N MET A 251 -27.36 -8.52 21.28
CA MET A 251 -26.75 -8.82 19.97
C MET A 251 -25.37 -8.16 19.84
N GLU A 252 -25.27 -6.86 20.13
CA GLU A 252 -24.00 -6.11 20.12
C GLU A 252 -22.98 -6.76 21.08
N ASN A 253 -23.38 -7.15 22.29
CA ASN A 253 -22.49 -7.81 23.25
C ASN A 253 -22.02 -9.20 22.75
N ALA A 254 -22.87 -9.93 22.02
CA ALA A 254 -22.49 -11.19 21.39
C ALA A 254 -21.53 -11.00 20.21
N GLU A 255 -21.71 -9.95 19.42
CA GLU A 255 -20.79 -9.57 18.32
C GLU A 255 -19.43 -9.11 18.85
N LEU A 256 -19.41 -8.25 19.87
CA LEU A 256 -18.18 -7.82 20.56
C LEU A 256 -17.40 -9.03 21.13
N LYS A 257 -18.10 -10.02 21.71
CA LYS A 257 -17.47 -11.27 22.16
C LYS A 257 -16.87 -12.09 21.01
N LYS A 258 -17.54 -12.17 19.85
CA LYS A 258 -16.99 -12.83 18.65
C LYS A 258 -15.74 -12.13 18.13
N VAL A 259 -15.78 -10.79 18.01
CA VAL A 259 -14.62 -9.99 17.57
C VAL A 259 -13.44 -10.15 18.53
N LEU A 260 -13.69 -10.12 19.85
CA LEU A 260 -12.64 -10.30 20.85
C LEU A 260 -11.97 -11.69 20.77
N GLN A 261 -12.76 -12.76 20.58
CA GLN A 261 -12.23 -14.12 20.39
C GLN A 261 -11.48 -14.27 19.05
N GLN A 262 -11.94 -13.63 17.98
CA GLN A 262 -11.24 -13.59 16.70
C GLN A 262 -9.89 -12.87 16.83
N MET A 263 -9.83 -11.72 17.50
CA MET A 263 -8.58 -11.01 17.77
C MET A 263 -7.63 -11.85 18.64
N LYS A 264 -8.13 -12.55 19.67
CA LYS A 264 -7.32 -13.49 20.48
C LYS A 264 -6.70 -14.59 19.60
N LYS A 265 -7.48 -15.19 18.70
CA LYS A 265 -7.02 -16.22 17.74
C LYS A 265 -5.97 -15.68 16.76
N GLU A 266 -6.17 -14.48 16.22
CA GLU A 266 -5.21 -13.84 15.31
C GLU A 266 -3.89 -13.49 16.02
N MET A 267 -3.94 -12.95 17.24
CA MET A 267 -2.73 -12.68 18.02
C MET A 267 -1.93 -13.96 18.32
N VAL A 268 -2.60 -15.06 18.70
CA VAL A 268 -1.96 -16.36 18.90
C VAL A 268 -1.38 -16.90 17.59
N SER A 269 -2.06 -16.74 16.45
CA SER A 269 -1.56 -17.17 15.14
C SER A 269 -0.30 -16.42 14.70
N ILE A 270 -0.28 -15.10 14.86
CA ILE A 270 0.89 -14.26 14.52
C ILE A 270 2.10 -14.63 15.38
N LEU A 271 1.89 -14.83 16.69
CA LEU A 271 2.97 -15.09 17.64
C LEU A 271 3.48 -16.55 17.61
N SER A 272 2.64 -17.51 17.22
CA SER A 272 3.06 -18.89 16.98
C SER A 272 3.81 -19.05 15.65
N SER A 273 3.38 -18.37 14.58
CA SER A 273 4.07 -18.36 13.28
C SER A 273 5.53 -17.89 13.39
N GLN A 274 5.80 -16.91 14.26
CA GLN A 274 7.15 -16.40 14.52
C GLN A 274 8.13 -17.46 15.09
N LYS A 275 7.65 -18.59 15.64
CA LYS A 275 8.52 -19.66 16.15
C LYS A 275 9.02 -20.64 15.07
N HIS A 276 8.37 -20.71 13.89
CA HIS A 276 8.77 -21.68 12.86
C HIS A 276 9.93 -21.23 11.95
N GLY A 277 10.26 -19.93 11.91
CA GLY A 277 11.33 -19.40 11.05
C GLY A 277 12.78 -19.72 11.45
N MET A 278 13.02 -20.56 12.46
CA MET A 278 14.35 -20.84 13.01
C MET A 278 14.64 -22.34 13.27
N LYS A 279 13.73 -23.26 12.90
CA LYS A 279 13.97 -24.71 13.11
C LYS A 279 13.53 -25.57 11.92
N GLU A 280 14.16 -25.33 10.78
CA GLU A 280 14.16 -26.25 9.64
C GLU A 280 15.58 -26.78 9.40
N ARG A 281 16.03 -27.64 10.31
CA ARG A 281 17.08 -28.65 10.07
C ARG A 281 17.10 -29.65 11.22
N ILE A 282 17.41 -30.90 10.86
CA ILE A 282 17.59 -32.12 11.69
C ILE A 282 16.31 -32.96 11.87
N GLU A 283 16.30 -34.01 11.04
CA GLU A 283 15.72 -35.36 11.18
C GLU A 283 14.21 -35.63 11.04
N ASP A 284 13.91 -36.32 9.93
CA ASP A 284 12.90 -37.37 9.83
C ASP A 284 12.99 -38.37 10.99
N SER A 285 11.85 -38.81 11.53
CA SER A 285 11.40 -40.21 11.47
C SER A 285 10.22 -40.52 12.39
N LEU A 286 9.41 -41.48 11.93
CA LEU A 286 8.48 -42.34 12.69
C LEU A 286 7.04 -41.84 12.97
N GLU A 287 6.10 -42.47 12.24
CA GLU A 287 4.80 -43.08 12.65
C GLU A 287 4.03 -42.44 13.83
N GLN A 288 2.71 -42.23 13.75
CA GLN A 288 1.71 -43.30 13.62
C GLN A 288 0.31 -42.70 13.33
N ALA A 289 -0.56 -43.45 12.67
CA ALA A 289 -1.90 -42.98 12.27
C ALA A 289 -3.06 -43.51 13.15
N VAL A 290 -4.17 -42.75 13.13
CA VAL A 290 -5.56 -43.10 13.50
C VAL A 290 -5.92 -43.28 14.99
N SER A 291 -6.81 -42.41 15.48
CA SER A 291 -7.97 -42.78 16.30
C SER A 291 -9.09 -41.73 16.21
N ASP A 292 -10.20 -42.07 15.57
CA ASP A 292 -11.49 -41.36 15.75
C ASP A 292 -12.07 -41.70 17.14
N TYR A 293 -12.60 -40.71 17.89
CA TYR A 293 -14.01 -40.70 18.39
C TYR A 293 -14.34 -39.43 19.21
N GLU A 294 -15.55 -38.92 18.96
CA GLU A 294 -16.38 -37.94 19.71
C GLU A 294 -15.95 -37.50 21.13
N GLU A 295 -15.92 -36.17 21.38
CA GLU A 295 -16.51 -35.60 22.60
C GLU A 295 -17.12 -34.21 22.36
N ASP A 296 -18.40 -34.06 22.69
CA ASP A 296 -19.23 -32.87 22.45
C ASP A 296 -19.12 -31.84 23.60
N ALA A 297 -19.29 -30.56 23.26
CA ALA A 297 -19.58 -29.39 24.10
C ALA A 297 -18.68 -29.03 25.32
N SER A 298 -17.89 -29.93 25.90
CA SER A 298 -17.28 -29.76 27.24
C SER A 298 -15.89 -29.08 27.28
N GLU A 299 -15.28 -28.83 26.11
CA GLU A 299 -13.87 -28.36 26.02
C GLU A 299 -13.72 -26.84 26.14
N HIS A 300 -14.73 -26.06 25.73
CA HIS A 300 -14.67 -24.59 25.59
C HIS A 300 -14.25 -23.84 26.87
N GLY A 301 -14.46 -24.42 28.05
CA GLY A 301 -14.00 -23.86 29.33
C GLY A 301 -12.52 -24.13 29.62
N ARG A 302 -12.03 -25.34 29.33
CA ARG A 302 -10.61 -25.71 29.53
C ARG A 302 -9.72 -25.09 28.47
N GLU A 303 -10.20 -25.06 27.22
CA GLU A 303 -9.54 -24.32 26.14
C GLU A 303 -9.45 -22.83 26.44
N ASN A 304 -10.49 -22.17 26.98
CA ASN A 304 -10.38 -20.74 27.30
C ASN A 304 -9.28 -20.44 28.31
N ILE A 305 -9.16 -21.25 29.38
CA ILE A 305 -8.12 -21.11 30.42
C ILE A 305 -6.73 -21.38 29.81
N SER A 306 -6.58 -22.43 29.01
CA SER A 306 -5.33 -22.75 28.30
C SER A 306 -4.93 -21.63 27.32
N LEU A 307 -5.89 -21.08 26.57
CA LEU A 307 -5.71 -20.00 25.61
C LEU A 307 -5.52 -18.62 26.29
N GLU A 308 -5.95 -18.47 27.55
CA GLU A 308 -5.72 -17.27 28.38
C GLU A 308 -4.31 -17.29 28.99
N LEU A 309 -3.86 -18.43 29.51
CA LEU A 309 -2.46 -18.66 29.87
C LEU A 309 -1.53 -18.45 28.67
N SER A 310 -1.87 -19.02 27.51
CA SER A 310 -1.13 -18.80 26.26
C SER A 310 -1.11 -17.33 25.81
N CYS A 311 -2.16 -16.55 26.12
CA CYS A 311 -2.21 -15.12 25.85
C CYS A 311 -1.26 -14.34 26.77
N GLU A 312 -1.18 -14.69 28.05
CA GLU A 312 -0.27 -14.02 28.98
C GLU A 312 1.20 -14.34 28.68
N ASP A 313 1.52 -15.61 28.38
CA ASP A 313 2.83 -16.03 27.85
C ASP A 313 3.21 -15.26 26.57
N ALA A 314 2.24 -15.01 25.70
CA ALA A 314 2.43 -14.27 24.46
C ALA A 314 2.68 -12.77 24.70
N ARG A 315 1.97 -12.17 25.66
CA ARG A 315 2.18 -10.77 26.11
C ARG A 315 3.54 -10.60 26.78
N GLU A 316 3.98 -11.57 27.59
CA GLU A 316 5.31 -11.55 28.18
C GLU A 316 6.41 -11.71 27.11
N GLN A 317 6.28 -12.66 26.18
CA GLN A 317 7.23 -12.84 25.06
C GLN A 317 7.37 -11.56 24.22
N LEU A 318 6.27 -10.90 23.89
CA LEU A 318 6.28 -9.62 23.17
C LEU A 318 6.99 -8.52 23.98
N THR A 319 6.65 -8.40 25.27
CA THR A 319 7.25 -7.40 26.17
C THR A 319 8.76 -7.61 26.31
N ASN A 320 9.21 -8.86 26.43
CA ASN A 320 10.62 -9.21 26.55
C ASN A 320 11.39 -9.01 25.23
N SER A 321 10.75 -9.26 24.08
CA SER A 321 11.29 -8.91 22.75
C SER A 321 11.50 -7.39 22.60
N ILE A 322 10.48 -6.59 22.92
CA ILE A 322 10.56 -5.11 22.88
C ILE A 322 11.67 -4.60 23.82
N ARG A 323 11.75 -5.11 25.05
CA ARG A 323 12.84 -4.81 26.00
C ARG A 323 14.23 -5.23 25.49
N GLN A 324 14.33 -6.26 24.66
CA GLN A 324 15.60 -6.68 24.07
C GLN A 324 16.01 -5.75 22.91
N GLN A 325 15.08 -5.39 22.03
CA GLN A 325 15.36 -4.45 20.94
C GLN A 325 15.68 -3.05 21.48
N TRP A 326 14.96 -2.59 22.51
CA TRP A 326 15.27 -1.34 23.20
C TRP A 326 16.67 -1.32 23.80
N ARG A 327 17.11 -2.42 24.44
CA ARG A 327 18.49 -2.55 24.94
C ARG A 327 19.53 -2.53 23.80
N ARG A 328 19.25 -3.19 22.66
CA ARG A 328 20.15 -3.15 21.49
C ARG A 328 20.28 -1.73 20.92
N LEU A 329 19.16 -1.01 20.79
CA LEU A 329 19.13 0.38 20.33
C LEU A 329 19.86 1.30 21.30
N LYS A 330 19.56 1.23 22.60
CA LYS A 330 20.23 2.01 23.64
C LYS A 330 21.75 1.81 23.61
N ASN A 331 22.22 0.56 23.57
CA ASN A 331 23.65 0.25 23.47
C ASN A 331 24.29 0.75 22.16
N HIS A 332 23.51 0.90 21.08
CA HIS A 332 24.01 1.47 19.82
C HIS A 332 24.09 3.00 19.89
N VAL A 333 23.09 3.66 20.47
CA VAL A 333 23.09 5.11 20.74
C VAL A 333 24.24 5.47 21.68
N GLU A 334 24.44 4.74 22.78
CA GLU A 334 25.59 4.94 23.68
C GLU A 334 26.93 4.76 22.94
N LYS A 335 27.03 3.82 21.99
CA LYS A 335 28.25 3.67 21.17
C LYS A 335 28.48 4.83 20.19
N LEU A 336 27.42 5.44 19.67
CA LEU A 336 27.51 6.64 18.83
C LEU A 336 27.87 7.87 19.67
N ASP A 337 27.27 8.02 20.84
CA ASP A 337 27.52 9.10 21.79
C ASP A 337 28.96 9.07 22.34
N ASN A 338 29.46 7.89 22.70
CA ASN A 338 30.87 7.70 23.08
C ASN A 338 31.84 8.04 21.93
N LYS A 339 31.48 7.75 20.68
CA LYS A 339 32.28 8.15 19.50
C LYS A 339 32.27 9.66 19.27
N ALA A 340 31.11 10.31 19.40
CA ALA A 340 30.98 11.76 19.29
C ALA A 340 31.73 12.49 20.42
N SER A 341 31.68 11.95 21.64
CA SER A 341 32.41 12.45 22.81
C SER A 341 33.93 12.34 22.62
N LEU A 342 34.43 11.24 22.02
CA LEU A 342 35.84 11.06 21.74
C LEU A 342 36.38 12.10 20.74
N VAL A 343 35.56 12.56 19.80
CA VAL A 343 35.89 13.63 18.84
C VAL A 343 36.01 15.01 19.52
N GLN A 344 35.41 15.22 20.70
CA GLN A 344 35.46 16.51 21.40
C GLN A 344 36.68 16.71 22.32
N MET A 345 37.41 15.66 22.72
CA MET A 345 38.34 15.75 23.87
C MET A 345 39.80 15.27 23.66
N GLY A 346 40.24 14.89 22.45
CA GLY A 346 41.68 14.70 22.25
C GLY A 346 42.16 14.16 20.90
N ALA A 347 43.13 14.87 20.32
CA ALA A 347 43.99 14.52 19.18
C ALA A 347 43.29 14.21 17.83
N PRO A 348 43.58 14.97 16.75
CA PRO A 348 43.06 14.64 15.43
C PRO A 348 43.74 13.37 14.90
N ASN A 349 42.97 12.32 14.69
CA ASN A 349 43.47 11.11 14.03
C ASN A 349 43.48 11.36 12.52
N GLU A 350 44.67 11.30 11.92
CA GLU A 350 45.05 11.89 10.62
C GLU A 350 44.50 11.14 9.38
N LYS A 351 43.31 10.54 9.46
CA LYS A 351 42.76 9.64 8.43
C LYS A 351 41.35 9.96 7.91
N ASP A 352 40.60 10.87 8.53
CA ASP A 352 39.27 11.31 8.06
C ASP A 352 39.19 12.83 7.80
N LEU A 353 40.33 13.44 7.46
CA LEU A 353 40.36 14.76 6.81
C LEU A 353 40.50 14.54 5.30
N ILE A 354 39.38 14.57 4.58
CA ILE A 354 39.39 14.72 3.12
C ILE A 354 40.13 16.02 2.82
N SER A 355 41.26 15.96 2.10
CA SER A 355 42.05 17.16 1.80
C SER A 355 41.17 18.18 1.08
N ARG A 356 41.41 19.46 1.34
CA ARG A 356 40.70 20.57 0.68
C ARG A 356 40.74 20.41 -0.85
N ASP A 357 41.88 19.95 -1.37
CA ASP A 357 42.12 19.73 -2.80
C ASP A 357 41.16 18.67 -3.39
N VAL A 358 40.86 17.60 -2.65
CA VAL A 358 39.93 16.54 -3.09
C VAL A 358 38.48 17.06 -3.14
N HIS A 359 38.12 17.96 -2.21
CA HIS A 359 36.82 18.65 -2.29
C HIS A 359 36.76 19.63 -3.47
N GLU A 360 37.85 20.30 -3.81
CA GLU A 360 37.93 21.23 -4.93
C GLU A 360 37.90 20.48 -6.28
N GLU A 361 38.58 19.34 -6.41
CA GLU A 361 38.49 18.43 -7.55
C GLU A 361 37.07 17.89 -7.77
N GLU A 362 36.38 17.42 -6.72
CA GLU A 362 35.01 16.93 -6.85
C GLU A 362 34.01 18.06 -7.18
N ILE A 363 34.26 19.30 -6.74
CA ILE A 363 33.49 20.48 -7.15
C ILE A 363 33.69 20.79 -8.64
N GLU A 364 34.91 20.75 -9.17
CA GLU A 364 35.17 20.96 -10.60
C GLU A 364 34.56 19.84 -11.46
N LYS A 365 34.64 18.59 -11.00
CA LYS A 365 33.96 17.46 -11.63
C LYS A 365 32.44 17.64 -11.67
N LEU A 366 31.81 18.03 -10.57
CA LEU A 366 30.37 18.32 -10.53
C LEU A 366 29.98 19.51 -11.42
N LYS A 367 30.81 20.55 -11.54
CA LYS A 367 30.60 21.63 -12.50
C LYS A 367 30.63 21.13 -13.94
N LEU A 368 31.55 20.23 -14.29
CA LEU A 368 31.65 19.62 -15.61
C LEU A 368 30.42 18.75 -15.91
N GLU A 369 29.98 17.92 -14.97
CA GLU A 369 28.77 17.10 -15.10
C GLU A 369 27.51 17.97 -15.27
N ILE A 370 27.38 19.05 -14.50
CA ILE A 370 26.29 20.03 -14.66
C ILE A 370 26.33 20.69 -16.05
N GLN A 371 27.51 20.99 -16.59
CA GLN A 371 27.64 21.55 -17.93
C GLN A 371 27.23 20.53 -19.01
N GLN A 372 27.70 19.28 -18.92
CA GLN A 372 27.28 18.20 -19.81
C GLN A 372 25.76 17.97 -19.77
N CYS A 373 25.14 18.05 -18.60
CA CYS A 373 23.68 17.97 -18.45
C CYS A 373 22.96 19.15 -19.12
N LYS A 374 23.47 20.38 -19.03
CA LYS A 374 22.93 21.53 -19.76
C LYS A 374 23.05 21.34 -21.27
N ASP A 375 24.20 20.87 -21.75
CA ASP A 375 24.44 20.63 -23.17
C ASP A 375 23.50 19.52 -23.69
N LEU A 376 23.29 18.44 -22.92
CA LEU A 376 22.28 17.42 -23.20
C LEU A 376 20.84 17.96 -23.24
N ILE A 377 20.48 18.89 -22.35
CA ILE A 377 19.16 19.53 -22.34
C ILE A 377 18.98 20.43 -23.57
N THR A 378 20.00 21.21 -23.95
CA THR A 378 19.92 22.07 -25.15
C THR A 378 19.86 21.24 -26.44
N ASN A 379 20.64 20.17 -26.56
CA ASN A 379 20.57 19.23 -27.67
C ASN A 379 19.20 18.53 -27.76
N GLN A 380 18.64 18.11 -26.62
CA GLN A 380 17.27 17.60 -26.59
C GLN A 380 16.27 18.67 -27.06
N GLN A 381 16.31 19.89 -26.52
CA GLN A 381 15.41 20.97 -26.94
C GLN A 381 15.49 21.25 -28.44
N GLN A 382 16.69 21.27 -29.02
CA GLN A 382 16.88 21.40 -30.48
C GLN A 382 16.29 20.22 -31.25
N LEU A 383 16.46 18.98 -30.78
CA LEU A 383 15.90 17.79 -31.42
C LEU A 383 14.36 17.78 -31.37
N TRP A 384 13.77 18.15 -30.22
CA TRP A 384 12.33 18.35 -30.08
C TRP A 384 11.82 19.44 -31.04
N GLN A 385 12.57 20.53 -31.20
CA GLN A 385 12.22 21.64 -32.09
C GLN A 385 12.37 21.27 -33.58
N GLN A 386 13.32 20.40 -33.94
CA GLN A 386 13.40 19.77 -35.27
C GLN A 386 12.25 18.78 -35.51
N GLN A 387 11.89 17.97 -34.51
CA GLN A 387 10.79 17.02 -34.63
C GLN A 387 9.43 17.73 -34.83
N LEU A 388 9.25 18.90 -34.21
CA LEU A 388 8.10 19.80 -34.40
C LEU A 388 8.11 20.58 -35.73
N SER A 389 9.20 20.56 -36.48
CA SER A 389 9.34 21.27 -37.77
C SER A 389 9.58 20.35 -38.97
N CYS A 390 9.47 19.03 -38.77
CA CYS A 390 9.59 18.03 -39.84
C CYS A 390 8.22 17.79 -40.51
N PRO A 391 8.05 18.10 -41.82
CA PRO A 391 6.78 17.89 -42.51
C PRO A 391 6.59 16.41 -42.86
N CYS A 392 5.85 15.67 -42.03
CA CYS A 392 5.49 14.27 -42.26
C CYS A 392 4.05 14.02 -41.81
N ASP A 393 3.13 13.90 -42.78
CA ASP A 393 1.68 13.63 -42.66
C ASP A 393 1.00 14.18 -41.38
N ASP A 394 0.91 15.51 -41.35
CA ASP A 394 0.56 16.30 -40.17
C ASP A 394 -0.87 16.04 -39.65
N GLU A 395 -1.88 15.92 -40.53
CA GLU A 395 -3.29 15.99 -40.12
C GLU A 395 -3.70 14.91 -39.09
N THR A 396 -3.36 13.64 -39.33
CA THR A 396 -3.82 12.54 -38.44
C THR A 396 -3.07 12.54 -37.10
N GLY A 397 -1.77 12.86 -37.13
CA GLY A 397 -0.93 12.93 -35.94
C GLY A 397 -1.17 14.19 -35.10
N ALA A 398 -1.49 15.32 -35.75
CA ALA A 398 -1.90 16.55 -35.08
C ALA A 398 -3.28 16.38 -34.44
N LEU A 399 -4.30 15.88 -35.17
CA LEU A 399 -5.66 15.70 -34.64
C LEU A 399 -5.69 14.82 -33.37
N LEU A 400 -4.97 13.69 -33.35
CA LEU A 400 -4.93 12.83 -32.17
C LEU A 400 -4.20 13.47 -30.97
N ARG A 401 -3.15 14.27 -31.22
CA ARG A 401 -2.45 15.01 -30.16
C ARG A 401 -3.29 16.18 -29.64
N ASP A 402 -3.93 16.95 -30.53
CA ASP A 402 -4.82 18.04 -30.16
C ASP A 402 -6.04 17.55 -29.40
N CYS A 403 -6.71 16.47 -29.82
CA CYS A 403 -7.83 15.90 -29.08
C CYS A 403 -7.42 15.52 -27.64
N TYR A 404 -6.32 14.79 -27.47
CA TYR A 404 -5.85 14.39 -26.13
C TYR A 404 -5.42 15.59 -25.26
N LEU A 405 -4.70 16.55 -25.85
CA LEU A 405 -4.27 17.76 -25.13
C LEU A 405 -5.44 18.71 -24.81
N VAL A 406 -6.48 18.74 -25.65
CA VAL A 406 -7.72 19.50 -25.39
C VAL A 406 -8.53 18.84 -24.28
N GLU A 407 -8.72 17.51 -24.30
CA GLU A 407 -9.39 16.78 -23.22
C GLU A 407 -8.67 16.96 -21.87
N GLU A 408 -7.34 16.81 -21.84
CA GLU A 408 -6.52 17.02 -20.64
C GLU A 408 -6.63 18.46 -20.12
N LYS A 409 -6.63 19.44 -21.04
CA LYS A 409 -6.77 20.88 -20.72
C LYS A 409 -8.16 21.25 -20.22
N GLU A 410 -9.22 20.66 -20.76
CA GLU A 410 -10.59 20.84 -20.24
C GLU A 410 -10.75 20.18 -18.86
N ARG A 411 -10.23 18.96 -18.66
CA ARG A 411 -10.23 18.30 -17.35
C ARG A 411 -9.47 19.13 -16.30
N LEU A 412 -8.30 19.66 -16.65
CA LEU A 412 -7.52 20.49 -15.73
C LEU A 412 -8.22 21.82 -15.40
N LYS A 413 -8.97 22.41 -16.34
CA LYS A 413 -9.86 23.57 -16.06
C LYS A 413 -11.02 23.19 -15.14
N GLU A 414 -11.57 21.98 -15.23
CA GLU A 414 -12.61 21.48 -14.34
C GLU A 414 -12.10 21.26 -12.92
N GLU A 415 -10.96 20.59 -12.77
CA GLU A 415 -10.25 20.44 -11.50
C GLU A 415 -9.92 21.80 -10.87
N TRP A 416 -9.45 22.77 -11.68
CA TRP A 416 -9.15 24.12 -11.20
C TRP A 416 -10.40 24.91 -10.78
N ARG A 417 -11.53 24.76 -11.51
CA ARG A 417 -12.83 25.33 -11.10
C ARG A 417 -13.30 24.74 -9.77
N LEU A 418 -13.22 23.42 -9.61
CA LEU A 418 -13.60 22.73 -8.37
C LEU A 418 -12.71 23.19 -7.19
N PHE A 419 -11.41 23.34 -7.41
CA PHE A 419 -10.48 23.84 -6.40
C PHE A 419 -10.78 25.29 -6.00
N ASP A 420 -11.11 26.16 -6.95
CA ASP A 420 -11.50 27.55 -6.65
C ASP A 420 -12.85 27.63 -5.91
N GLU A 421 -13.79 26.74 -6.21
CA GLU A 421 -15.05 26.63 -5.48
C GLU A 421 -14.85 26.12 -4.05
N GLN A 422 -14.00 25.10 -3.84
CA GLN A 422 -13.59 24.66 -2.51
C GLN A 422 -12.91 25.79 -1.73
N ARG A 423 -11.99 26.52 -2.36
CA ARG A 423 -11.32 27.69 -1.77
C ARG A 423 -12.32 28.77 -1.32
N LYS A 424 -13.34 29.07 -2.15
CA LYS A 424 -14.43 29.99 -1.81
C LYS A 424 -15.32 29.47 -0.67
N ASN A 425 -15.55 28.16 -0.61
CA ASN A 425 -16.31 27.55 0.48
C ASN A 425 -15.55 27.62 1.81
N PHE A 426 -14.25 27.29 1.84
CA PHE A 426 -13.41 27.45 3.03
C PHE A 426 -13.31 28.91 3.49
N GLU A 427 -13.24 29.87 2.56
CA GLU A 427 -13.25 31.29 2.93
C GLU A 427 -14.60 31.70 3.56
N ARG A 428 -15.72 31.22 3.03
CA ARG A 428 -17.06 31.48 3.59
C ARG A 428 -17.24 30.83 4.96
N GLU A 429 -16.78 29.59 5.13
CA GLU A 429 -16.76 28.91 6.42
C GLU A 429 -15.89 29.66 7.43
N ARG A 430 -14.70 30.11 7.04
CA ARG A 430 -13.80 30.92 7.88
C ARG A 430 -14.47 32.22 8.33
N GLN A 431 -15.20 32.89 7.45
CA GLN A 431 -16.00 34.08 7.78
C GLN A 431 -17.11 33.74 8.78
N ASN A 432 -17.89 32.68 8.52
CA ASN A 432 -18.96 32.22 9.42
C ASN A 432 -18.42 31.84 10.82
N PHE A 433 -17.28 31.15 10.90
CA PHE A 433 -16.63 30.82 12.19
C PHE A 433 -16.15 32.07 12.93
N THR A 434 -15.60 33.05 12.19
CA THR A 434 -15.16 34.33 12.76
C THR A 434 -16.34 35.14 13.29
N GLU A 435 -17.45 35.21 12.55
CA GLU A 435 -18.68 35.88 12.97
C GLU A 435 -19.32 35.18 14.18
N ALA A 436 -19.39 33.85 14.18
CA ALA A 436 -19.88 33.07 15.32
C ALA A 436 -19.03 33.30 16.59
N ALA A 437 -17.70 33.38 16.46
CA ALA A 437 -16.81 33.71 17.57
C ALA A 437 -17.02 35.14 18.08
N ILE A 438 -17.21 36.12 17.20
CA ILE A 438 -17.55 37.50 17.58
C ILE A 438 -18.91 37.55 18.29
N ARG A 439 -19.92 36.80 17.81
CA ARG A 439 -21.26 36.75 18.43
C ARG A 439 -21.20 36.13 19.82
N LEU A 440 -20.53 34.98 19.98
CA LEU A 440 -20.27 34.37 21.29
C LEU A 440 -19.49 35.31 22.23
N GLY A 441 -18.58 36.14 21.70
CA GLY A 441 -17.89 37.17 22.46
C GLY A 441 -18.83 38.27 22.99
N ARG A 442 -19.83 38.69 22.18
CA ARG A 442 -20.87 39.64 22.60
C ARG A 442 -21.82 39.03 23.64
N GLU A 443 -22.35 37.84 23.35
CA GLU A 443 -23.24 37.09 24.26
C GLU A 443 -22.57 36.86 25.64
N ARG A 444 -21.27 36.51 25.66
CA ARG A 444 -20.49 36.39 26.90
C ARG A 444 -20.34 37.72 27.64
N LYS A 445 -20.09 38.82 26.92
CA LYS A 445 -19.95 40.16 27.52
C LYS A 445 -21.27 40.62 28.13
N GLU A 446 -22.38 40.45 27.42
CA GLU A 446 -23.74 40.75 27.91
C GLU A 446 -24.04 39.93 29.18
N PHE A 447 -23.75 38.63 29.18
CA PHE A 447 -23.92 37.79 30.37
C PHE A 447 -23.05 38.20 31.58
N GLU A 448 -21.82 38.67 31.33
CA GLU A 448 -20.94 39.17 32.40
C GLU A 448 -21.38 40.55 32.92
N GLU A 449 -21.94 41.40 32.06
CA GLU A 449 -22.61 42.66 32.43
C GLU A 449 -23.89 42.41 33.24
N ASP A 450 -24.72 41.44 32.85
CA ASP A 450 -25.88 40.98 33.62
C ASP A 450 -25.46 40.40 34.98
N ARG A 451 -24.39 39.60 35.05
CA ARG A 451 -23.85 39.12 36.33
C ARG A 451 -23.35 40.28 37.19
N ALA A 452 -22.70 41.28 36.60
CA ALA A 452 -22.20 42.45 37.33
C ALA A 452 -23.34 43.36 37.82
N THR A 453 -24.40 43.56 37.02
CA THR A 453 -25.59 44.32 37.44
C THR A 453 -26.38 43.56 38.51
N TRP A 454 -26.50 42.24 38.41
CA TRP A 454 -27.08 41.39 39.45
C TRP A 454 -26.29 41.47 40.76
N LEU A 455 -24.96 41.34 40.72
CA LEU A 455 -24.10 41.50 41.90
C LEU A 455 -24.21 42.92 42.51
N LYS A 456 -24.24 43.96 41.67
CA LYS A 456 -24.48 45.34 42.11
C LYS A 456 -25.86 45.49 42.78
N HIS A 457 -26.90 44.86 42.24
CA HIS A 457 -28.25 44.89 42.79
C HIS A 457 -28.34 44.13 44.12
N GLN A 458 -27.69 42.96 44.24
CA GLN A 458 -27.52 42.25 45.51
C GLN A 458 -26.81 43.14 46.55
N PHE A 459 -25.65 43.72 46.20
CA PHE A 459 -24.89 44.59 47.11
C PHE A 459 -25.70 45.81 47.58
N LEU A 460 -26.39 46.49 46.67
CA LEU A 460 -27.25 47.64 46.99
C LEU A 460 -28.45 47.25 47.88
N ASN A 461 -29.03 46.06 47.69
CA ASN A 461 -30.15 45.57 48.51
C ASN A 461 -29.72 45.02 49.88
N ILE A 462 -28.46 44.57 50.01
CA ILE A 462 -27.88 44.07 51.27
C ILE A 462 -27.30 45.22 52.13
N THR A 463 -27.03 46.39 51.54
CA THR A 463 -26.50 47.56 52.27
C THR A 463 -27.58 48.20 53.16
N PRO A 464 -27.43 48.21 54.50
CA PRO A 464 -28.50 48.61 55.44
C PRO A 464 -28.63 50.13 55.64
N PHE A 465 -28.49 50.93 54.57
CA PHE A 465 -28.53 52.39 54.63
C PHE A 465 -29.32 53.02 53.46
N VAL A 466 -30.61 52.67 53.36
CA VAL A 466 -31.60 53.51 52.68
C VAL A 466 -32.85 53.61 53.56
N ASP A 467 -33.03 54.77 54.20
CA ASP A 467 -34.17 55.06 55.07
C ASP A 467 -35.51 54.93 54.33
N ARG A 468 -36.27 53.90 54.67
CA ARG A 468 -37.68 53.78 54.27
C ARG A 468 -38.55 54.74 55.08
N LYS A 469 -38.71 55.97 54.61
CA LYS A 469 -39.87 56.80 55.00
C LYS A 469 -41.17 56.16 54.51
N LYS A 470 -41.87 55.45 55.40
CA LYS A 470 -43.28 55.05 55.27
C LYS A 470 -44.22 56.24 55.47
N PRO A 471 -45.40 56.24 54.84
CA PRO A 471 -46.65 55.89 55.54
C PRO A 471 -47.22 54.53 55.03
N HIS A 472 -47.82 53.63 55.83
CA HIS A 472 -49.16 53.67 56.44
C HIS A 472 -50.27 54.03 55.43
N ALA A 473 -51.34 53.24 55.19
CA ALA A 473 -51.83 51.93 55.69
C ALA A 473 -52.62 51.27 54.51
N SER A 474 -53.03 49.98 54.48
CA SER A 474 -53.97 49.32 55.40
C SER A 474 -54.08 47.81 55.14
N LYS A 475 -54.31 47.08 56.23
CA LYS A 475 -54.99 45.78 56.42
C LYS A 475 -55.84 45.30 55.21
N SER A 476 -55.88 44.00 54.89
CA SER A 476 -56.41 42.93 55.75
C SER A 476 -56.17 41.51 55.20
N HIS A 477 -55.94 40.53 56.10
CA HIS A 477 -56.34 39.09 56.09
C HIS A 477 -56.25 38.27 54.77
N SER A 478 -55.83 36.99 54.70
CA SER A 478 -55.31 35.96 55.64
C SER A 478 -54.73 34.81 54.76
N ALA A 479 -54.08 33.73 55.19
CA ALA A 479 -53.74 33.19 56.53
C ALA A 479 -52.36 32.45 56.48
N LEU A 480 -52.20 31.38 57.27
CA LEU A 480 -51.07 30.42 57.24
C LEU A 480 -51.46 29.18 56.40
N SER A 481 -50.55 28.41 55.79
CA SER A 481 -49.61 27.45 56.42
C SER A 481 -48.50 27.06 55.43
N THR A 482 -47.19 27.15 55.73
CA THR A 482 -46.36 26.29 56.60
C THR A 482 -46.30 24.80 56.16
N THR A 483 -45.16 24.09 56.08
CA THR A 483 -43.72 24.41 56.31
C THR A 483 -42.86 23.17 55.99
N HIS A 484 -41.66 23.32 55.39
CA HIS A 484 -40.53 22.34 55.34
C HIS A 484 -40.81 20.93 54.72
N GLN A 485 -39.85 20.04 54.39
CA GLN A 485 -38.36 20.06 54.31
C GLN A 485 -37.90 18.95 53.32
N GLU A 486 -36.85 19.20 52.53
CA GLU A 486 -35.89 18.14 52.14
C GLU A 486 -34.87 17.93 53.30
N PRO A 487 -33.93 16.94 53.31
CA PRO A 487 -33.61 15.93 52.28
C PRO A 487 -33.38 14.48 52.82
N ASN A 488 -33.02 13.56 51.91
CA ASN A 488 -31.71 12.84 51.90
C ASN A 488 -31.78 11.32 51.59
N GLN A 489 -30.67 10.82 51.07
CA GLN A 489 -30.40 9.49 50.51
C GLN A 489 -30.23 8.38 51.56
N ARG A 490 -30.55 7.12 51.22
CA ARG A 490 -29.58 5.99 51.15
C ARG A 490 -30.22 4.65 50.74
N GLU A 491 -29.36 3.68 50.47
CA GLU A 491 -29.59 2.48 49.67
C GLU A 491 -30.11 1.24 50.43
N ALA A 492 -30.59 0.27 49.64
CA ALA A 492 -30.56 -1.18 49.85
C ALA A 492 -31.39 -1.80 50.99
N VAL A 493 -32.20 -2.82 50.62
CA VAL A 493 -32.07 -4.20 51.12
C VAL A 493 -32.94 -5.13 50.23
N CYS A 494 -32.39 -6.28 49.83
CA CYS A 494 -33.13 -7.32 49.12
C CYS A 494 -34.24 -7.93 49.98
N LYS A 495 -35.39 -8.24 49.36
CA LYS A 495 -36.35 -9.26 49.82
C LYS A 495 -37.28 -9.73 48.69
N THR A 496 -36.99 -10.90 48.13
CA THR A 496 -38.01 -11.92 47.85
C THR A 496 -38.62 -12.42 49.19
N PRO A 497 -39.75 -13.16 49.23
CA PRO A 497 -40.43 -13.86 48.12
C PRO A 497 -41.97 -13.68 48.04
N ALA A 498 -42.54 -14.10 46.91
CA ALA A 498 -43.72 -14.96 46.79
C ALA A 498 -43.86 -15.44 45.33
#